data_AF-A0A132MLW1-F1
#
_entry.id   AF-A0A132MLW1-F1
#
_cell.length_a   1.000
_cell.length_b   1.000
_cell.length_c   1.000
_cell.angle_alpha   90.00
_cell.angle_beta   90.00
_cell.angle_gamma   90.00
#
_symmetry.space_group_name_H-M   'P 1'
#
loop_
_entity.id
_entity.type
_entity.pdbx_description
1 polymer ?
#
loop_
_entity_poly.entity_id
_entity_poly.type
_entity_poly.pdbx_seq_one_letter_code
_entity_poly.pdbx_strand_id
1 'polypeptide(L)'
;MPDATPQHSQDVAERLARLAEELAKDGSLRTEPWRAALLAVPRHVFVPRFYLPRNGPRGTEWVPVTPATHDEDERLDLAYRNETLVTQIDGESWQAPTPRTGRPTSSSTLPGLVVRMLEELDVHEGMRVLEIGTGTGYSTALLCHRLGDGNVVSIEYDQAVAGRAQDALAALGYHPTLVVGDGAHGHPARAPYDRVIATCAFTHLPYAWVEQSRPGAKILTTFNGRQLASAMVRLEVGDDGTAKGRFYPDTISFMISRPQVPASEPVALCEGMFEREGERIVDFDPAWFDDWTFRFLFQCRFPNLRTGVIRLQGDQEWTTAITDPDTGAWATYRLTGDGRLAVRESEPGGLWTRVEQTFRDWESLGRPGIEKFELTVTPDEQSFRVPGSGIRWHLPR
;
A
#
# COMPACT_ATOMS: atom_id res chain seq x y z
N MET A 1 4.80 -31.03 -9.84
CA MET A 1 3.43 -31.20 -10.40
C MET A 1 3.26 -32.65 -10.84
N PRO A 2 2.12 -33.33 -10.59
CA PRO A 2 1.75 -34.47 -11.42
C PRO A 2 1.57 -33.95 -12.86
N ASP A 3 2.08 -34.70 -13.85
CA ASP A 3 2.21 -34.30 -15.26
C ASP A 3 1.04 -33.43 -15.76
N ALA A 4 1.29 -32.13 -15.87
CA ALA A 4 0.39 -31.23 -16.59
C ALA A 4 0.33 -31.73 -18.04
N THR A 5 -0.89 -31.89 -18.57
CA THR A 5 -1.03 -32.34 -19.96
C THR A 5 -0.33 -31.34 -20.89
N PRO A 6 0.19 -31.77 -22.06
CA PRO A 6 0.79 -30.87 -23.04
C PRO A 6 -0.16 -29.71 -23.42
N GLN A 7 -1.46 -30.00 -23.48
CA GLN A 7 -2.50 -29.01 -23.76
C GLN A 7 -2.60 -27.94 -22.65
N HIS A 8 -2.62 -28.34 -21.37
CA HIS A 8 -2.66 -27.39 -20.25
C HIS A 8 -1.41 -26.50 -20.24
N SER A 9 -0.23 -27.09 -20.48
CA SER A 9 1.02 -26.34 -20.55
C SER A 9 1.01 -25.29 -21.68
N GLN A 10 0.50 -25.65 -22.85
CA GLN A 10 0.37 -24.72 -23.98
C GLN A 10 -0.62 -23.59 -23.67
N ASP A 11 -1.77 -23.93 -23.11
CA ASP A 11 -2.85 -23.00 -22.79
C ASP A 11 -2.43 -21.94 -21.74
N VAL A 12 -1.65 -22.37 -20.74
CA VAL A 12 -1.00 -21.47 -19.78
C VAL A 12 0.03 -20.56 -20.45
N ALA A 13 0.84 -21.09 -21.37
CA ALA A 13 1.87 -20.32 -22.07
C ALA A 13 1.26 -19.21 -22.94
N GLU A 14 0.13 -19.49 -23.61
CA GLU A 14 -0.59 -18.50 -24.43
C GLU A 14 -1.14 -17.34 -23.57
N ARG A 15 -1.68 -17.63 -22.37
CA ARG A 15 -2.14 -16.58 -21.43
C ARG A 15 -1.00 -15.74 -20.88
N LEU A 16 0.12 -16.38 -20.54
CA LEU A 16 1.34 -15.71 -20.09
C LEU A 16 1.91 -14.79 -21.18
N ALA A 17 1.96 -15.25 -22.43
CA ALA A 17 2.42 -14.46 -23.56
C ALA A 17 1.54 -13.21 -23.75
N ARG A 18 0.22 -13.38 -23.73
CA ARG A 18 -0.74 -12.27 -23.83
C ARG A 18 -0.57 -11.25 -22.71
N LEU A 19 -0.44 -11.72 -21.46
CA LEU A 19 -0.19 -10.84 -20.31
C LEU A 19 1.14 -10.10 -20.47
N ALA A 20 2.21 -10.78 -20.89
CA ALA A 20 3.51 -10.16 -21.09
C ALA A 20 3.51 -9.10 -22.22
N GLU A 21 2.73 -9.31 -23.28
CA GLU A 21 2.52 -8.29 -24.32
C GLU A 21 1.72 -7.09 -23.81
N GLU A 22 0.66 -7.33 -23.04
CA GLU A 22 -0.13 -6.27 -22.40
C GLU A 22 0.75 -5.39 -21.51
N LEU A 23 1.50 -6.00 -20.58
CA LEU A 23 2.39 -5.29 -19.66
C LEU A 23 3.56 -4.59 -20.36
N ALA A 24 4.01 -5.11 -21.50
CA ALA A 24 5.05 -4.44 -22.27
C ALA A 24 4.52 -3.20 -22.99
N LYS A 25 3.27 -3.26 -23.46
CA LYS A 25 2.61 -2.14 -24.13
C LYS A 25 2.32 -0.98 -23.18
N ASP A 26 1.95 -1.25 -21.93
CA ASP A 26 1.70 -0.21 -20.91
C ASP A 26 2.98 0.29 -20.21
N GLY A 27 4.13 -0.35 -20.46
CA GLY A 27 5.44 0.03 -19.91
C GLY A 27 5.71 -0.50 -18.50
N SER A 28 4.84 -1.35 -17.95
CA SER A 28 5.07 -2.05 -16.67
C SER A 28 6.18 -3.09 -16.78
N LEU A 29 6.27 -3.78 -17.92
CA LEU A 29 7.34 -4.72 -18.25
C LEU A 29 8.26 -4.11 -19.31
N ARG A 30 9.56 -3.97 -19.00
CA ARG A 30 10.49 -3.19 -19.84
C ARG A 30 11.73 -3.97 -20.25
N THR A 31 12.15 -4.93 -19.43
CA THR A 31 13.41 -5.63 -19.61
C THR A 31 13.21 -7.13 -19.85
N GLU A 32 14.10 -7.70 -20.66
CA GLU A 32 14.03 -9.13 -21.01
C GLU A 32 14.16 -10.07 -19.81
N PRO A 33 15.03 -9.82 -18.80
CA PRO A 33 15.10 -10.68 -17.63
C PRO A 33 13.79 -10.78 -16.85
N TRP A 34 13.03 -9.68 -16.73
CA TRP A 34 11.71 -9.71 -16.08
C TRP A 34 10.64 -10.33 -16.98
N ARG A 35 10.75 -10.21 -18.31
CA ARG A 35 9.88 -10.91 -19.25
C ARG A 35 10.06 -12.42 -19.10
N ALA A 36 11.30 -12.89 -19.07
CA ALA A 36 11.62 -14.30 -18.88
C ALA A 36 11.05 -14.83 -17.55
N ALA A 37 11.20 -14.07 -16.46
CA ALA A 37 10.61 -14.44 -15.17
C ALA A 37 9.08 -14.51 -15.21
N LEU A 38 8.42 -13.52 -15.82
CA LEU A 38 6.97 -13.51 -15.97
C LEU A 38 6.47 -14.74 -16.74
N LEU A 39 7.11 -15.07 -17.86
CA LEU A 39 6.74 -16.21 -18.71
C LEU A 39 7.05 -17.57 -18.06
N ALA A 40 7.94 -17.63 -17.08
CA ALA A 40 8.31 -18.87 -16.39
C ALA A 40 7.48 -19.15 -15.13
N VAL A 41 6.86 -18.12 -14.53
CA VAL A 41 6.18 -18.24 -13.23
C VAL A 41 4.65 -18.25 -13.42
N PRO A 42 3.99 -19.42 -13.36
CA PRO A 42 2.55 -19.52 -13.56
C PRO A 42 1.77 -18.95 -12.38
N ARG A 43 1.22 -17.73 -12.53
CA ARG A 43 0.47 -17.03 -11.47
C ARG A 43 -0.64 -17.87 -10.85
N HIS A 44 -1.36 -18.67 -11.64
CA HIS A 44 -2.49 -19.49 -11.16
C HIS A 44 -2.11 -20.50 -10.06
N VAL A 45 -0.84 -20.92 -9.98
CA VAL A 45 -0.34 -21.81 -8.91
C VAL A 45 -0.37 -21.10 -7.54
N PHE A 46 -0.19 -19.78 -7.52
CA PHE A 46 -0.20 -18.97 -6.30
C PHE A 46 -1.60 -18.48 -5.91
N VAL A 47 -2.58 -18.59 -6.83
CA VAL A 47 -3.97 -18.17 -6.62
C VAL A 47 -4.97 -19.27 -7.04
N PRO A 48 -4.90 -20.48 -6.46
CA PRO A 48 -5.83 -21.56 -6.80
C PRO A 48 -7.29 -21.21 -6.45
N ARG A 49 -7.46 -20.23 -5.56
CA ARG A 49 -8.72 -19.65 -5.12
C ARG A 49 -8.50 -18.17 -4.81
N PHE A 50 -9.46 -17.32 -5.14
CA PHE A 50 -9.43 -15.88 -4.85
C PHE A 50 -10.86 -15.32 -4.75
N TYR A 51 -11.00 -14.03 -4.46
CA TYR A 51 -12.25 -13.31 -4.45
C TYR A 51 -12.20 -12.16 -5.48
N LEU A 52 -13.32 -11.92 -6.15
CA LEU A 52 -13.54 -10.76 -7.01
C LEU A 52 -14.49 -9.76 -6.35
N PRO A 53 -14.26 -8.46 -6.51
CA PRO A 53 -15.17 -7.45 -5.98
C PRO A 53 -16.47 -7.41 -6.79
N ARG A 54 -17.59 -7.28 -6.08
CA ARG A 54 -18.92 -6.98 -6.61
C ARG A 54 -19.51 -5.81 -5.85
N ASN A 55 -20.09 -4.85 -6.57
CA ASN A 55 -20.83 -3.76 -5.94
C ASN A 55 -22.10 -4.31 -5.28
N GLY A 56 -22.16 -4.23 -3.95
CA GLY A 56 -23.31 -4.62 -3.14
C GLY A 56 -23.99 -3.42 -2.48
N PRO A 57 -25.18 -3.62 -1.87
CA PRO A 57 -25.96 -2.54 -1.26
C PRO A 57 -25.31 -1.91 -0.02
N ARG A 58 -24.31 -2.56 0.58
CA ARG A 58 -23.58 -2.08 1.76
C ARG A 58 -22.08 -1.84 1.49
N GLY A 59 -21.72 -1.65 0.22
CA GLY A 59 -20.34 -1.53 -0.23
C GLY A 59 -19.86 -2.77 -0.98
N THR A 60 -18.54 -2.96 -1.03
CA THR A 60 -17.94 -4.08 -1.76
C THR A 60 -18.26 -5.42 -1.11
N GLU A 61 -18.79 -6.32 -1.91
CA GLU A 61 -18.96 -7.73 -1.58
C GLU A 61 -17.91 -8.55 -2.35
N TRP A 62 -17.28 -9.49 -1.66
CA TRP A 62 -16.23 -10.32 -2.21
C TRP A 62 -16.79 -11.67 -2.62
N VAL A 63 -16.84 -11.93 -3.93
CA VAL A 63 -17.41 -13.14 -4.53
C VAL A 63 -16.29 -14.18 -4.73
N PRO A 64 -16.41 -15.37 -4.14
CA PRO A 64 -15.36 -16.38 -4.21
C PRO A 64 -15.29 -17.03 -5.60
N VAL A 65 -14.05 -17.21 -6.07
CA VAL A 65 -13.68 -17.97 -7.26
C VAL A 65 -12.87 -19.18 -6.80
N THR A 66 -13.46 -20.36 -6.97
CA THR A 66 -12.94 -21.65 -6.51
C THR A 66 -13.28 -22.75 -7.52
N PRO A 67 -12.61 -23.93 -7.46
CA PRO A 67 -12.99 -25.08 -8.28
C PRO A 67 -14.44 -25.57 -8.10
N ALA A 68 -15.13 -25.19 -7.02
CA ALA A 68 -16.53 -25.54 -6.80
C ALA A 68 -17.52 -24.56 -7.46
N THR A 69 -17.03 -23.41 -7.92
CA THR A 69 -17.87 -22.29 -8.40
C THR A 69 -17.59 -21.93 -9.87
N HIS A 70 -16.41 -22.28 -10.37
CA HIS A 70 -15.91 -21.92 -11.70
C HIS A 70 -15.09 -23.09 -12.22
N ASP A 71 -15.11 -23.31 -13.53
CA ASP A 71 -14.30 -24.34 -14.15
C ASP A 71 -12.81 -23.96 -14.18
N GLU A 72 -11.97 -24.81 -14.79
CA GLU A 72 -10.53 -24.54 -14.84
C GLU A 72 -10.16 -23.41 -15.79
N ASP A 73 -10.77 -23.36 -16.96
CA ASP A 73 -10.46 -22.39 -18.01
C ASP A 73 -10.85 -20.97 -17.57
N GLU A 74 -12.04 -20.82 -16.97
CA GLU A 74 -12.51 -19.56 -16.37
C GLU A 74 -11.55 -19.06 -15.28
N ARG A 75 -11.06 -19.96 -14.41
CA ARG A 75 -10.12 -19.59 -13.35
C ARG A 75 -8.76 -19.21 -13.91
N LEU A 76 -8.27 -19.91 -14.93
CA LEU A 76 -7.02 -19.56 -15.60
C LEU A 76 -7.14 -18.19 -16.27
N ASP A 77 -8.22 -17.93 -17.01
CA ASP A 77 -8.48 -16.63 -17.60
C ASP A 77 -8.42 -15.49 -16.58
N LEU A 78 -9.10 -15.66 -15.45
CA LEU A 78 -9.10 -14.67 -14.37
C LEU A 78 -7.71 -14.51 -13.73
N ALA A 79 -6.97 -15.60 -13.51
CA ALA A 79 -5.65 -15.56 -12.88
C ALA A 79 -4.61 -14.77 -13.71
N TYR A 80 -4.78 -14.75 -15.04
CA TYR A 80 -3.88 -14.08 -15.97
C TYR A 80 -4.35 -12.70 -16.43
N ARG A 81 -5.44 -12.16 -15.86
CA ARG A 81 -5.80 -10.74 -16.04
C ARG A 81 -4.86 -9.85 -15.25
N ASN A 82 -4.67 -8.62 -15.75
CA ASN A 82 -3.91 -7.59 -15.05
C ASN A 82 -4.72 -6.95 -13.89
N GLU A 83 -5.25 -7.78 -13.00
CA GLU A 83 -6.13 -7.41 -11.89
C GLU A 83 -5.61 -7.96 -10.55
N THR A 84 -5.91 -7.25 -9.47
CA THR A 84 -5.61 -7.72 -8.10
C THR A 84 -6.65 -8.74 -7.67
N LEU A 85 -6.19 -9.88 -7.17
CA LEU A 85 -7.05 -10.98 -6.72
C LEU A 85 -6.97 -11.10 -5.20
N VAL A 86 -8.07 -10.85 -4.48
CA VAL A 86 -8.10 -10.93 -3.01
C VAL A 86 -8.06 -12.39 -2.57
N THR A 87 -7.24 -12.73 -1.58
CA THR A 87 -7.03 -14.12 -1.13
C THR A 87 -7.33 -14.34 0.34
N GLN A 88 -7.55 -13.27 1.10
CA GLN A 88 -7.94 -13.31 2.50
C GLN A 88 -8.73 -12.06 2.88
N ILE A 89 -9.75 -12.22 3.72
CA ILE A 89 -10.64 -11.16 4.19
C ILE A 89 -10.73 -11.28 5.71
N ASP A 90 -10.52 -10.19 6.43
CA ASP A 90 -10.55 -10.12 7.89
C ASP A 90 -9.65 -11.19 8.59
N GLY A 91 -8.53 -11.56 7.97
CA GLY A 91 -7.64 -12.60 8.49
C GLY A 91 -8.13 -14.03 8.27
N GLU A 92 -9.31 -14.22 7.68
CA GLU A 92 -9.89 -15.52 7.38
C GLU A 92 -9.75 -15.89 5.91
N SER A 93 -9.43 -17.16 5.66
CA SER A 93 -9.36 -17.71 4.31
C SER A 93 -10.26 -18.94 4.21
N TRP A 94 -11.13 -18.98 3.20
CA TRP A 94 -11.82 -20.18 2.70
C TRP A 94 -12.76 -20.92 3.68
N GLN A 95 -13.08 -20.36 4.84
CA GLN A 95 -14.14 -20.86 5.71
C GLN A 95 -15.49 -20.51 5.06
N ALA A 96 -16.06 -21.46 4.31
CA ALA A 96 -17.25 -21.33 3.45
C ALA A 96 -17.07 -20.35 2.27
N PRO A 97 -16.95 -20.83 1.01
CA PRO A 97 -16.82 -19.98 -0.16
C PRO A 97 -18.19 -19.41 -0.57
N THR A 98 -18.75 -18.55 0.27
CA THR A 98 -19.92 -17.71 -0.06
C THR A 98 -19.51 -16.25 -0.24
N PRO A 99 -20.27 -15.45 -1.01
CA PRO A 99 -20.09 -14.00 -1.03
C PRO A 99 -20.08 -13.43 0.40
N ARG A 100 -19.12 -12.55 0.70
CA ARG A 100 -19.01 -11.90 2.01
C ARG A 100 -18.50 -10.48 1.92
N THR A 101 -18.88 -9.65 2.89
CA THR A 101 -18.27 -8.33 3.11
C THR A 101 -17.08 -8.47 4.05
N GLY A 102 -16.19 -7.47 4.06
CA GLY A 102 -15.05 -7.43 4.97
C GLY A 102 -13.86 -6.69 4.36
N ARG A 103 -12.80 -6.54 5.14
CA ARG A 103 -11.57 -5.88 4.72
C ARG A 103 -10.60 -6.91 4.14
N PRO A 104 -10.12 -6.75 2.90
CA PRO A 104 -9.02 -7.55 2.39
C PRO A 104 -7.78 -7.44 3.29
N THR A 105 -7.18 -8.59 3.62
CA THR A 105 -5.94 -8.69 4.42
C THR A 105 -4.81 -9.44 3.71
N SER A 106 -5.09 -10.01 2.54
CA SER A 106 -4.10 -10.55 1.60
C SER A 106 -4.66 -10.53 0.17
N SER A 107 -3.78 -10.37 -0.81
CA SER A 107 -4.10 -10.45 -2.23
C SER A 107 -2.89 -10.87 -3.04
N SER A 108 -3.12 -11.45 -4.22
CA SER A 108 -2.14 -11.38 -5.31
C SER A 108 -2.35 -10.08 -6.06
N THR A 109 -1.49 -9.10 -5.80
CA THR A 109 -1.47 -7.80 -6.47
C THR A 109 -1.44 -7.97 -8.00
N LEU A 110 -2.08 -7.06 -8.73
CA LEU A 110 -2.08 -7.07 -10.19
C LEU A 110 -0.64 -7.21 -10.76
N PRO A 111 -0.42 -8.10 -11.76
CA PRO A 111 0.90 -8.41 -12.29
C PRO A 111 1.66 -7.19 -12.81
N GLY A 112 0.98 -6.26 -13.48
CA GLY A 112 1.60 -5.04 -14.01
C GLY A 112 2.25 -4.21 -12.92
N LEU A 113 1.56 -4.00 -11.79
CA LEU A 113 2.15 -3.28 -10.66
C LEU A 113 3.33 -4.04 -10.03
N VAL A 114 3.20 -5.35 -9.83
CA VAL A 114 4.28 -6.17 -9.26
C VAL A 114 5.53 -6.13 -10.15
N VAL A 115 5.38 -6.39 -11.45
CA VAL A 115 6.48 -6.37 -12.42
C VAL A 115 7.09 -4.98 -12.51
N ARG A 116 6.25 -3.93 -12.55
CA ARG A 116 6.74 -2.54 -12.55
C ARG A 116 7.58 -2.24 -11.32
N MET A 117 7.13 -2.61 -10.11
CA MET A 117 7.92 -2.40 -8.90
C MET A 117 9.25 -3.16 -8.93
N LEU A 118 9.24 -4.38 -9.46
CA LEU A 118 10.46 -5.19 -9.64
C LEU A 118 11.42 -4.57 -10.66
N GLU A 119 10.91 -3.94 -11.72
CA GLU A 119 11.69 -3.15 -12.67
C GLU A 119 12.27 -1.89 -12.02
N GLU A 120 11.49 -1.17 -11.20
CA GLU A 120 11.94 0.03 -10.48
C GLU A 120 12.95 -0.27 -9.36
N LEU A 121 12.89 -1.49 -8.79
CA LEU A 121 13.85 -2.00 -7.80
C LEU A 121 15.25 -2.13 -8.40
N ASP A 122 15.35 -2.28 -9.73
CA ASP A 122 16.62 -2.28 -10.47
C ASP A 122 17.61 -3.33 -9.92
N VAL A 123 17.16 -4.59 -9.90
CA VAL A 123 17.98 -5.73 -9.45
C VAL A 123 18.96 -6.16 -10.55
N HIS A 124 20.15 -6.59 -10.13
CA HIS A 124 21.14 -7.21 -11.00
C HIS A 124 21.51 -8.60 -10.47
N GLU A 125 22.14 -9.41 -11.33
CA GLU A 125 22.56 -10.76 -10.97
C GLU A 125 23.48 -10.75 -9.73
N GLY A 126 23.30 -11.73 -8.84
CA GLY A 126 24.06 -11.85 -7.60
C GLY A 126 23.62 -10.93 -6.45
N MET A 127 22.68 -10.01 -6.67
CA MET A 127 22.15 -9.15 -5.62
C MET A 127 21.24 -9.91 -4.66
N ARG A 128 21.33 -9.57 -3.37
CA ARG A 128 20.44 -10.08 -2.32
C ARG A 128 19.26 -9.14 -2.09
N VAL A 129 18.05 -9.70 -2.12
CA VAL A 129 16.79 -8.97 -1.95
C VAL A 129 16.11 -9.38 -0.65
N LEU A 130 15.65 -8.39 0.10
CA LEU A 130 14.65 -8.54 1.16
C LEU A 130 13.28 -8.10 0.62
N GLU A 131 12.32 -9.01 0.61
CA GLU A 131 10.93 -8.73 0.31
C GLU A 131 10.10 -8.73 1.60
N ILE A 132 9.28 -7.69 1.79
CA ILE A 132 8.37 -7.53 2.91
C ILE A 132 6.93 -7.68 2.44
N GLY A 133 6.28 -8.76 2.85
CA GLY A 133 4.94 -9.16 2.44
C GLY A 133 4.96 -10.27 1.38
N THR A 134 5.37 -11.49 1.75
CA THR A 134 5.35 -12.64 0.84
C THR A 134 3.97 -12.85 0.21
N GLY A 135 2.89 -12.66 0.98
CA GLY A 135 1.53 -12.77 0.48
C GLY A 135 1.26 -14.15 -0.14
N THR A 136 0.92 -14.18 -1.42
CA THR A 136 0.71 -15.46 -2.13
C THR A 136 2.01 -16.15 -2.52
N GLY A 137 3.15 -15.46 -2.52
CA GLY A 137 4.45 -15.96 -3.00
C GLY A 137 4.74 -15.69 -4.49
N TYR A 138 3.82 -15.04 -5.22
CA TYR A 138 3.99 -14.81 -6.66
C TYR A 138 5.17 -13.88 -6.99
N SER A 139 5.27 -12.72 -6.32
CA SER A 139 6.41 -11.80 -6.49
C SER A 139 7.72 -12.42 -6.01
N THR A 140 7.67 -13.19 -4.92
CA THR A 140 8.81 -13.95 -4.41
C THR A 140 9.34 -14.93 -5.45
N ALA A 141 8.45 -15.64 -6.16
CA ALA A 141 8.83 -16.58 -7.21
C ALA A 141 9.47 -15.88 -8.42
N LEU A 142 8.97 -14.71 -8.82
CA LEU A 142 9.60 -13.88 -9.85
C LEU A 142 11.02 -13.47 -9.45
N LEU A 143 11.22 -13.06 -8.19
CA LEU A 143 12.54 -12.77 -7.62
C LEU A 143 13.45 -14.01 -7.61
N CYS A 144 12.93 -15.16 -7.22
CA CYS A 144 13.67 -16.43 -7.20
C CYS A 144 14.12 -16.84 -8.60
N HIS A 145 13.23 -16.75 -9.59
CA HIS A 145 13.60 -16.97 -10.99
C HIS A 145 14.69 -15.99 -11.45
N ARG A 146 14.59 -14.72 -11.05
CA ARG A 146 15.50 -13.66 -11.50
C ARG A 146 16.89 -13.72 -10.87
N LEU A 147 17.00 -14.14 -9.61
CA LEU A 147 18.21 -14.01 -8.80
C LEU A 147 18.70 -15.33 -8.18
N GLY A 148 17.90 -16.39 -8.23
CA GLY A 148 18.10 -17.63 -7.50
C GLY A 148 17.64 -17.55 -6.04
N ASP A 149 17.10 -18.65 -5.54
CA ASP A 149 16.50 -18.79 -4.21
C ASP A 149 17.40 -18.29 -3.07
N GLY A 150 18.71 -18.59 -3.16
CA GLY A 150 19.69 -18.23 -2.13
C GLY A 150 19.87 -16.71 -1.94
N ASN A 151 19.40 -15.91 -2.90
CA ASN A 151 19.49 -14.45 -2.87
C ASN A 151 18.18 -13.78 -2.43
N VAL A 152 17.12 -14.54 -2.16
CA VAL A 152 15.80 -14.00 -1.79
C VAL A 152 15.47 -14.35 -0.35
N VAL A 153 15.17 -13.32 0.43
CA VAL A 153 14.55 -13.42 1.75
C VAL A 153 13.19 -12.76 1.67
N SER A 154 12.12 -13.45 2.07
CA SER A 154 10.77 -12.89 2.07
C SER A 154 10.11 -13.10 3.43
N ILE A 155 9.49 -12.04 3.97
CA ILE A 155 8.87 -12.03 5.29
C ILE A 155 7.36 -11.90 5.15
N GLU A 156 6.61 -12.76 5.84
CA GLU A 156 5.15 -12.72 5.94
C GLU A 156 4.72 -12.71 7.40
N TYR A 157 3.77 -11.86 7.74
CA TYR A 157 3.28 -11.73 9.11
C TYR A 157 2.29 -12.84 9.48
N ASP A 158 1.41 -13.21 8.56
CA ASP A 158 0.36 -14.19 8.80
C ASP A 158 0.87 -15.62 8.53
N GLN A 159 0.97 -16.42 9.60
CA GLN A 159 1.50 -17.78 9.54
C GLN A 159 0.75 -18.68 8.53
N ALA A 160 -0.57 -18.53 8.40
CA ALA A 160 -1.36 -19.34 7.49
C ALA A 160 -1.17 -18.91 6.03
N VAL A 161 -0.98 -17.61 5.79
CA VAL A 161 -0.60 -17.07 4.47
C VAL A 161 0.80 -17.56 4.08
N ALA A 162 1.77 -17.46 5.00
CA ALA A 162 3.15 -17.90 4.79
C ALA A 162 3.24 -19.39 4.42
N GLY A 163 2.49 -20.25 5.12
CA GLY A 163 2.45 -21.69 4.81
C GLY A 163 1.94 -21.97 3.39
N ARG A 164 0.88 -21.28 2.95
CA ARG A 164 0.36 -21.42 1.57
C ARG A 164 1.37 -20.93 0.52
N ALA A 165 2.06 -19.83 0.80
CA ALA A 165 3.10 -19.32 -0.09
C ALA A 165 4.27 -20.30 -0.19
N GLN A 166 4.70 -20.89 0.93
CA GLN A 166 5.73 -21.91 0.96
C GLN A 166 5.36 -23.13 0.11
N ASP A 167 4.13 -23.63 0.24
CA ASP A 167 3.63 -24.75 -0.55
C ASP A 167 3.61 -24.43 -2.05
N ALA A 168 3.12 -23.24 -2.43
CA ALA A 168 3.06 -22.80 -3.82
C ALA A 168 4.45 -22.60 -4.45
N LEU A 169 5.39 -22.01 -3.69
CA LEU A 169 6.79 -21.85 -4.10
C LEU A 169 7.46 -23.22 -4.31
N ALA A 170 7.32 -24.12 -3.34
CA ALA A 170 7.89 -25.47 -3.40
C ALA A 170 7.31 -26.30 -4.56
N ALA A 171 6.03 -26.11 -4.89
CA ALA A 171 5.39 -26.78 -6.02
C ALA A 171 6.06 -26.44 -7.38
N LEU A 172 6.72 -25.29 -7.47
CA LEU A 172 7.50 -24.82 -8.61
C LEU A 172 9.02 -25.00 -8.44
N GLY A 173 9.46 -25.59 -7.33
CA GLY A 173 10.87 -25.83 -7.04
C GLY A 173 11.64 -24.64 -6.49
N TYR A 174 10.94 -23.58 -6.06
CA TYR A 174 11.56 -22.42 -5.41
C TYR A 174 11.62 -22.60 -3.89
N HIS A 175 12.80 -22.41 -3.32
CA HIS A 175 13.09 -22.54 -1.89
C HIS A 175 13.85 -21.34 -1.31
N PRO A 176 13.30 -20.11 -1.42
CA PRO A 176 13.89 -18.93 -0.80
C PRO A 176 13.87 -19.03 0.73
N THR A 177 14.56 -18.10 1.39
CA THR A 177 14.44 -17.97 2.85
C THR A 177 13.12 -17.26 3.20
N LEU A 178 12.12 -18.05 3.62
CA LEU A 178 10.84 -17.54 4.09
C LEU A 178 10.86 -17.38 5.61
N VAL A 179 10.39 -16.23 6.09
CA VAL A 179 10.34 -15.90 7.51
C VAL A 179 8.91 -15.54 7.89
N VAL A 180 8.39 -16.14 8.95
CA VAL A 180 7.13 -15.71 9.57
C VAL A 180 7.45 -14.67 10.64
N GLY A 181 6.98 -13.44 10.50
CA GLY A 181 7.24 -12.39 11.48
C GLY A 181 6.91 -10.97 11.00
N ASP A 182 7.23 -9.99 11.82
CA ASP A 182 7.07 -8.59 11.48
C ASP A 182 8.17 -8.11 10.53
N GLY A 183 7.77 -7.76 9.31
CA GLY A 183 8.66 -7.21 8.29
C GLY A 183 9.34 -5.90 8.67
N ALA A 184 8.81 -5.16 9.66
CA ALA A 184 9.46 -3.96 10.16
C ALA A 184 10.86 -4.23 10.76
N HIS A 185 11.08 -5.44 11.29
CA HIS A 185 12.37 -5.85 11.85
C HIS A 185 13.38 -6.31 10.79
N GLY A 186 12.97 -6.48 9.54
CA GLY A 186 13.78 -7.10 8.50
C GLY A 186 14.25 -8.51 8.90
N HIS A 187 15.41 -8.93 8.40
CA HIS A 187 16.00 -10.21 8.76
C HIS A 187 17.55 -10.11 8.86
N PRO A 188 18.08 -9.64 10.00
CA PRO A 188 19.52 -9.38 10.18
C PRO A 188 20.44 -10.55 9.85
N ALA A 189 19.99 -11.79 10.05
CA ALA A 189 20.79 -12.99 9.80
C ALA A 189 21.18 -13.19 8.32
N ARG A 190 20.50 -12.50 7.39
CA ARG A 190 20.84 -12.50 5.96
C ARG A 190 21.17 -11.11 5.42
N ALA A 191 21.33 -10.13 6.30
CA ALA A 191 21.95 -8.87 5.94
C ALA A 191 23.43 -9.10 5.50
N PRO A 192 24.04 -8.15 4.79
CA PRO A 192 23.43 -6.95 4.25
C PRO A 192 22.69 -7.21 2.92
N TYR A 193 21.69 -6.37 2.63
CA TYR A 193 20.86 -6.42 1.42
C TYR A 193 21.34 -5.40 0.39
N ASP A 194 21.22 -5.77 -0.89
CA ASP A 194 21.41 -4.84 -2.02
C ASP A 194 20.10 -4.13 -2.36
N ARG A 195 18.96 -4.77 -2.05
CA ARG A 195 17.63 -4.28 -2.40
C ARG A 195 16.64 -4.67 -1.31
N VAL A 196 15.74 -3.75 -0.98
CA VAL A 196 14.59 -4.00 -0.11
C VAL A 196 13.33 -3.56 -0.84
N ILE A 197 12.32 -4.41 -0.87
CA ILE A 197 11.03 -4.11 -1.47
C ILE A 197 9.90 -4.48 -0.51
N ALA A 198 8.91 -3.60 -0.37
CA ALA A 198 7.69 -3.92 0.37
C ALA A 198 6.48 -3.98 -0.58
N THR A 199 5.79 -5.11 -0.56
CA THR A 199 4.52 -5.39 -1.25
C THR A 199 3.33 -5.25 -0.28
N CYS A 200 3.55 -4.51 0.81
CA CYS A 200 2.56 -3.95 1.72
C CYS A 200 2.94 -2.49 2.03
N ALA A 201 1.99 -1.70 2.52
CA ALA A 201 2.22 -0.30 2.84
C ALA A 201 2.63 -0.10 4.31
N PHE A 202 3.36 0.97 4.58
CA PHE A 202 3.73 1.39 5.93
C PHE A 202 3.29 2.83 6.19
N THR A 203 3.24 3.24 7.46
CA THR A 203 3.00 4.64 7.86
C THR A 203 4.31 5.45 7.87
N HIS A 204 5.44 4.77 8.02
CA HIS A 204 6.80 5.29 7.98
C HIS A 204 7.76 4.16 7.57
N LEU A 205 9.00 4.46 7.19
CA LEU A 205 9.97 3.44 6.82
C LEU A 205 10.66 2.85 8.06
N PRO A 206 10.63 1.53 8.31
CA PRO A 206 11.37 0.94 9.41
C PRO A 206 12.89 1.12 9.22
N TYR A 207 13.56 1.81 10.16
CA TYR A 207 14.99 2.14 10.02
C TYR A 207 15.89 0.89 9.93
N ALA A 208 15.44 -0.24 10.49
CA ALA A 208 16.10 -1.54 10.36
C ALA A 208 16.37 -1.95 8.90
N TRP A 209 15.56 -1.48 7.93
CA TRP A 209 15.81 -1.74 6.52
C TRP A 209 17.03 -0.98 5.99
N VAL A 210 17.27 0.22 6.48
CA VAL A 210 18.48 1.02 6.16
C VAL A 210 19.70 0.37 6.82
N GLU A 211 19.61 0.01 8.11
CA GLU A 211 20.72 -0.61 8.86
C GLU A 211 21.15 -1.96 8.28
N GLN A 212 20.20 -2.72 7.74
CA GLN A 212 20.47 -4.04 7.14
C GLN A 212 20.86 -3.96 5.67
N SER A 213 21.01 -2.76 5.10
CA SER A 213 21.33 -2.56 3.69
C SER A 213 22.78 -2.10 3.49
N ARG A 214 23.38 -2.47 2.36
CA ARG A 214 24.68 -1.93 1.95
C ARG A 214 24.52 -0.47 1.52
N PRO A 215 25.59 0.35 1.59
CA PRO A 215 25.60 1.60 0.84
C PRO A 215 25.37 1.36 -0.67
N GLY A 216 24.61 2.26 -1.29
CA GLY A 216 24.11 2.12 -2.66
C GLY A 216 22.90 1.17 -2.81
N ALA A 217 22.44 0.54 -1.72
CA ALA A 217 21.24 -0.29 -1.78
C ALA A 217 20.00 0.55 -2.05
N LYS A 218 19.01 -0.05 -2.74
CA LYS A 218 17.73 0.60 -3.04
C LYS A 218 16.62 0.03 -2.19
N ILE A 219 15.82 0.91 -1.59
CA ILE A 219 14.61 0.55 -0.84
C ILE A 219 13.39 1.08 -1.61
N LEU A 220 12.51 0.20 -2.04
CA LEU A 220 11.25 0.54 -2.71
C LEU A 220 10.07 0.15 -1.82
N THR A 221 9.26 1.13 -1.42
CA THR A 221 8.11 0.88 -0.55
C THR A 221 6.97 1.83 -0.89
N THR A 222 5.80 1.55 -0.30
CA THR A 222 4.65 2.44 -0.36
C THR A 222 4.28 2.89 1.05
N PHE A 223 3.94 4.17 1.17
CA PHE A 223 3.32 4.68 2.38
C PHE A 223 1.82 4.76 2.22
N ASN A 224 1.12 4.54 3.33
CA ASN A 224 -0.32 4.73 3.44
C ASN A 224 -0.64 5.08 4.91
N GLY A 225 -1.73 5.82 5.13
CA GLY A 225 -2.10 6.33 6.45
C GLY A 225 -3.61 6.41 6.65
N ARG A 226 -4.01 7.03 7.76
CA ARG A 226 -5.44 7.14 8.15
C ARG A 226 -6.31 7.90 7.15
N GLN A 227 -5.73 8.78 6.34
CA GLN A 227 -6.46 9.57 5.34
C GLN A 227 -6.50 8.88 3.97
N LEU A 228 -6.12 7.60 3.91
CA LEU A 228 -6.16 6.72 2.73
C LEU A 228 -5.35 7.25 1.53
N ALA A 229 -4.45 8.21 1.74
CA ALA A 229 -3.54 8.66 0.71
C ALA A 229 -2.29 7.78 0.73
N SER A 230 -1.82 7.45 -0.46
CA SER A 230 -0.65 6.61 -0.63
C SER A 230 0.38 7.22 -1.55
N ALA A 231 1.64 6.90 -1.30
CA ALA A 231 2.76 7.34 -2.12
C ALA A 231 3.82 6.24 -2.20
N MET A 232 4.27 5.92 -3.40
CA MET A 232 5.40 5.02 -3.61
C MET A 232 6.70 5.81 -3.60
N VAL A 233 7.72 5.31 -2.91
CA VAL A 233 9.03 5.96 -2.81
C VAL A 233 10.14 4.97 -3.11
N ARG A 234 11.18 5.43 -3.80
CA ARG A 234 12.46 4.72 -3.88
C ARG A 234 13.55 5.55 -3.22
N LEU A 235 14.26 4.92 -2.29
CA LEU A 235 15.38 5.50 -1.55
C LEU A 235 16.67 4.76 -1.91
N GLU A 236 17.78 5.48 -1.85
CA GLU A 236 19.14 4.94 -1.91
C GLU A 236 19.81 5.13 -0.55
N VAL A 237 20.45 4.07 -0.06
CA VAL A 237 21.18 4.05 1.22
C VAL A 237 22.57 4.64 1.02
N GLY A 238 22.92 5.65 1.80
CA GLY A 238 24.25 6.28 1.81
C GLY A 238 25.23 5.58 2.73
N ASP A 239 26.52 5.90 2.58
CA ASP A 239 27.60 5.42 3.45
C ASP A 239 27.50 5.94 4.91
N ASP A 240 26.69 6.99 5.12
CA ASP A 240 26.51 7.67 6.41
C ASP A 240 25.34 7.11 7.24
N GLY A 241 24.72 6.00 6.79
CA GLY A 241 23.54 5.43 7.43
C GLY A 241 22.24 6.19 7.16
N THR A 242 22.25 7.16 6.24
CA THR A 242 21.01 7.82 5.79
C THR A 242 20.46 7.14 4.54
N ALA A 243 19.14 7.22 4.31
CA ALA A 243 18.54 6.85 3.04
C ALA A 243 17.79 8.04 2.44
N LYS A 244 17.99 8.32 1.15
CA LYS A 244 17.41 9.48 0.47
C LYS A 244 16.80 9.11 -0.87
N GLY A 245 15.73 9.79 -1.26
CA GLY A 245 15.12 9.51 -2.55
C GLY A 245 13.78 10.20 -2.76
N ARG A 246 13.08 9.82 -3.83
CA ARG A 246 11.91 10.55 -4.35
C ARG A 246 10.69 9.67 -4.45
N PHE A 247 9.53 10.33 -4.36
CA PHE A 247 8.26 9.70 -4.63
C PHE A 247 8.02 9.56 -6.12
N TYR A 248 7.26 8.53 -6.49
CA TYR A 248 6.69 8.41 -7.82
C TYR A 248 5.40 9.23 -7.91
N PRO A 249 5.04 9.74 -9.10
CA PRO A 249 3.84 10.56 -9.29
C PRO A 249 2.52 9.77 -9.16
N ASP A 250 2.57 8.44 -9.10
CA ASP A 250 1.36 7.60 -9.15
C ASP A 250 0.79 7.30 -7.76
N THR A 251 -0.54 7.12 -7.74
CA THR A 251 -1.32 6.81 -6.54
C THR A 251 -1.43 5.31 -6.32
N ILE A 252 -0.28 4.65 -6.14
CA ILE A 252 -0.22 3.21 -5.86
C ILE A 252 -0.54 2.98 -4.38
N SER A 253 -1.50 2.09 -4.09
CA SER A 253 -1.85 1.73 -2.72
C SER A 253 -1.68 0.23 -2.49
N PHE A 254 -1.17 -0.10 -1.30
CA PHE A 254 -1.14 -1.46 -0.78
C PHE A 254 -1.90 -1.51 0.56
N MET A 255 -2.26 -2.72 0.97
CA MET A 255 -2.74 -2.97 2.33
C MET A 255 -1.64 -2.58 3.33
N ILE A 256 -2.01 -1.84 4.37
CA ILE A 256 -1.08 -1.46 5.45
C ILE A 256 -0.59 -2.72 6.16
N SER A 257 0.70 -2.75 6.50
CA SER A 257 1.33 -3.81 7.29
C SER A 257 0.54 -4.05 8.58
N ARG A 258 0.31 -5.31 8.93
CA ARG A 258 -0.64 -5.68 10.01
C ARG A 258 -0.38 -4.99 11.35
N PRO A 259 0.87 -4.87 11.83
CA PRO A 259 1.17 -4.15 13.08
C PRO A 259 0.84 -2.66 13.02
N GLN A 260 0.83 -2.06 11.83
CA GLN A 260 0.59 -0.63 11.63
C GLN A 260 -0.84 -0.33 11.17
N VAL A 261 -1.71 -1.34 11.00
CA VAL A 261 -3.11 -1.11 10.67
C VAL A 261 -3.73 -0.30 11.80
N PRO A 262 -4.18 0.93 11.54
CA PRO A 262 -4.79 1.73 12.59
C PRO A 262 -6.09 1.07 13.04
N ALA A 263 -6.36 1.08 14.35
CA ALA A 263 -7.64 0.60 14.88
C ALA A 263 -8.80 1.30 14.16
N SER A 264 -9.80 0.51 13.74
CA SER A 264 -11.03 0.99 13.08
C SER A 264 -11.98 1.61 14.09
N GLU A 265 -11.48 2.57 14.84
CA GLU A 265 -12.31 3.29 15.80
C GLU A 265 -13.05 4.42 15.08
N PRO A 266 -14.34 4.61 15.39
CA PRO A 266 -15.09 5.73 14.86
C PRO A 266 -14.45 7.06 15.28
N VAL A 267 -14.86 8.14 14.60
CA VAL A 267 -14.56 9.50 15.05
C VAL A 267 -15.04 9.63 16.49
N ALA A 268 -14.17 10.11 17.38
CA ALA A 268 -14.54 10.29 18.78
C ALA A 268 -15.58 11.40 18.88
N LEU A 269 -16.73 11.14 19.50
CA LEU A 269 -17.74 12.18 19.68
C LEU A 269 -17.40 12.97 20.95
N CYS A 270 -17.02 14.23 20.79
CA CYS A 270 -16.66 15.11 21.90
C CYS A 270 -17.83 16.02 22.29
N GLU A 271 -17.91 16.34 23.59
CA GLU A 271 -18.81 17.37 24.11
C GLU A 271 -18.49 18.72 23.45
N GLY A 272 -19.51 19.49 23.08
CA GLY A 272 -19.39 20.70 22.26
C GLY A 272 -19.55 20.47 20.75
N MET A 273 -19.29 19.28 20.19
CA MET A 273 -19.54 19.03 18.75
C MET A 273 -21.01 19.23 18.37
N PHE A 274 -21.93 18.99 19.31
CA PHE A 274 -23.37 19.02 19.09
C PHE A 274 -24.03 20.40 19.26
N GLU A 275 -23.25 21.43 19.60
CA GLU A 275 -23.71 22.82 19.74
C GLU A 275 -23.61 23.57 18.40
N ARG A 276 -24.24 24.74 18.25
CA ARG A 276 -24.17 25.55 17.00
C ARG A 276 -23.44 26.89 17.16
N GLU A 277 -23.16 27.32 18.37
CA GLU A 277 -22.45 28.58 18.59
C GLU A 277 -20.98 28.43 18.13
N GLY A 278 -20.42 29.55 17.65
CA GLY A 278 -19.00 29.62 17.26
C GLY A 278 -18.66 29.18 15.83
N GLU A 279 -19.63 29.03 14.91
CA GLU A 279 -19.32 28.82 13.49
C GLU A 279 -18.55 30.00 12.89
N ARG A 280 -17.44 29.71 12.22
CA ARG A 280 -16.66 30.65 11.40
C ARG A 280 -16.72 30.23 9.94
N ILE A 281 -17.08 31.16 9.06
CA ILE A 281 -16.95 30.95 7.62
C ILE A 281 -15.46 31.09 7.24
N VAL A 282 -14.95 30.10 6.53
CA VAL A 282 -13.54 30.07 6.09
C VAL A 282 -13.44 30.09 4.58
N ASP A 283 -12.37 30.73 4.09
CA ASP A 283 -11.99 30.72 2.68
C ASP A 283 -11.07 29.51 2.44
N PHE A 284 -11.69 28.32 2.40
CA PHE A 284 -11.03 27.03 2.18
C PHE A 284 -11.93 26.20 1.27
N ASP A 285 -11.41 25.76 0.12
CA ASP A 285 -12.17 24.92 -0.81
C ASP A 285 -12.09 23.45 -0.36
N PRO A 286 -13.24 22.82 -0.02
CA PRO A 286 -13.25 21.44 0.45
C PRO A 286 -12.80 20.42 -0.60
N ALA A 287 -12.81 20.77 -1.90
CA ALA A 287 -12.30 19.90 -2.95
C ALA A 287 -10.81 19.57 -2.77
N TRP A 288 -10.07 20.31 -1.95
CA TRP A 288 -8.69 19.96 -1.61
C TRP A 288 -8.56 18.67 -0.81
N PHE A 289 -9.59 18.26 -0.06
CA PHE A 289 -9.60 16.94 0.55
C PHE A 289 -9.72 15.81 -0.47
N ASP A 290 -10.01 16.10 -1.74
CA ASP A 290 -9.95 15.15 -2.84
C ASP A 290 -8.57 15.17 -3.56
N ASP A 291 -7.73 16.17 -3.32
CA ASP A 291 -6.35 16.20 -3.85
C ASP A 291 -5.46 15.19 -3.13
N TRP A 292 -4.92 14.25 -3.89
CA TRP A 292 -4.15 13.13 -3.35
C TRP A 292 -2.87 13.56 -2.65
N THR A 293 -2.17 14.57 -3.19
CA THR A 293 -0.92 15.07 -2.60
C THR A 293 -1.23 15.79 -1.31
N PHE A 294 -2.23 16.68 -1.30
CA PHE A 294 -2.64 17.36 -0.08
C PHE A 294 -3.04 16.37 1.01
N ARG A 295 -3.85 15.35 0.70
CA ARG A 295 -4.21 14.30 1.67
C ARG A 295 -2.99 13.56 2.22
N PHE A 296 -1.98 13.31 1.39
CA PHE A 296 -0.72 12.70 1.82
C PHE A 296 0.06 13.62 2.77
N LEU A 297 0.19 14.90 2.46
CA LEU A 297 0.82 15.88 3.35
C LEU A 297 0.05 16.03 4.67
N PHE A 298 -1.28 16.06 4.57
CA PHE A 298 -2.20 16.14 5.69
C PHE A 298 -2.02 14.93 6.63
N GLN A 299 -2.05 13.69 6.12
CA GLN A 299 -1.85 12.51 6.97
C GLN A 299 -0.46 12.45 7.61
N CYS A 300 0.59 12.96 6.95
CA CYS A 300 1.93 12.98 7.53
C CYS A 300 2.01 13.94 8.72
N ARG A 301 1.38 15.12 8.59
CA ARG A 301 1.32 16.10 9.69
C ARG A 301 0.40 15.65 10.82
N PHE A 302 -0.55 14.78 10.51
CA PHE A 302 -1.64 14.38 11.39
C PHE A 302 -1.90 12.87 11.35
N PRO A 303 -0.92 12.05 11.76
CA PRO A 303 -0.97 10.60 11.58
C PRO A 303 -2.10 9.92 12.36
N ASN A 304 -2.53 10.53 13.48
CA ASN A 304 -3.54 9.98 14.38
C ASN A 304 -4.94 10.61 14.22
N LEU A 305 -5.09 11.66 13.38
CA LEU A 305 -6.38 12.30 13.18
C LEU A 305 -7.40 11.33 12.59
N ARG A 306 -8.61 11.37 13.14
CA ARG A 306 -9.77 10.60 12.66
C ARG A 306 -10.74 11.53 11.98
N THR A 307 -11.14 11.16 10.78
CA THR A 307 -12.12 11.90 9.98
C THR A 307 -13.36 11.03 9.81
N GLY A 308 -14.55 11.57 10.05
CA GLY A 308 -15.79 10.82 9.90
C GLY A 308 -16.97 11.75 9.68
N VAL A 309 -18.03 11.22 9.07
CA VAL A 309 -19.27 11.96 8.87
C VAL A 309 -20.19 11.72 10.06
N ILE A 310 -20.66 12.80 10.68
CA ILE A 310 -21.57 12.79 11.83
C ILE A 310 -22.83 13.58 11.48
N ARG A 311 -23.89 13.33 12.24
CA ARG A 311 -25.12 14.13 12.18
C ARG A 311 -25.30 14.82 13.52
N LEU A 312 -25.31 16.15 13.50
CA LEU A 312 -25.51 16.95 14.71
C LEU A 312 -26.97 16.86 15.18
N GLN A 313 -27.19 16.96 16.49
CA GLN A 313 -28.51 16.83 17.07
C GLN A 313 -29.43 17.95 16.56
N GLY A 314 -30.59 17.58 16.02
CA GLY A 314 -31.54 18.54 15.44
C GLY A 314 -31.22 18.98 14.00
N ASP A 315 -30.17 18.44 13.37
CA ASP A 315 -29.84 18.72 11.98
C ASP A 315 -30.38 17.65 11.02
N GLN A 316 -30.76 18.09 9.81
CA GLN A 316 -31.05 17.22 8.67
C GLN A 316 -29.79 17.02 7.80
N GLU A 317 -28.76 17.84 7.97
CA GLU A 317 -27.53 17.79 7.19
C GLU A 317 -26.43 16.97 7.87
N TRP A 318 -25.62 16.30 7.04
CA TRP A 318 -24.42 15.60 7.47
C TRP A 318 -23.25 16.56 7.54
N THR A 319 -22.43 16.44 8.58
CA THR A 319 -21.24 17.27 8.84
C THR A 319 -20.02 16.38 8.94
N THR A 320 -18.88 16.83 8.43
CA THR A 320 -17.62 16.09 8.61
C THR A 320 -16.96 16.54 9.91
N ALA A 321 -16.59 15.59 10.75
CA ALA A 321 -15.81 15.79 11.97
C ALA A 321 -14.39 15.28 11.79
N ILE A 322 -13.44 16.05 12.31
CA ILE A 322 -12.02 15.70 12.44
C ILE A 322 -11.70 15.73 13.93
N THR A 323 -11.06 14.67 14.43
CA THR A 323 -10.72 14.55 15.85
C THR A 323 -9.29 14.09 16.04
N ASP A 324 -8.66 14.67 17.04
CA ASP A 324 -7.34 14.31 17.53
C ASP A 324 -7.50 13.49 18.81
N PRO A 325 -7.36 12.16 18.74
CA PRO A 325 -7.54 11.31 19.92
C PRO A 325 -6.46 11.56 20.98
N ASP A 326 -5.30 12.09 20.60
CA ASP A 326 -4.18 12.30 21.52
C ASP A 326 -4.40 13.54 22.40
N THR A 327 -5.07 14.56 21.85
CA THR A 327 -5.31 15.85 22.52
C THR A 327 -6.77 16.08 22.90
N GLY A 328 -7.70 15.31 22.34
CA GLY A 328 -9.15 15.57 22.44
C GLY A 328 -9.63 16.73 21.55
N ALA A 329 -8.74 17.40 20.83
CA ALA A 329 -9.09 18.51 19.95
C ALA A 329 -9.98 18.04 18.81
N TRP A 330 -10.92 18.88 18.41
CA TRP A 330 -11.83 18.56 17.33
C TRP A 330 -12.16 19.75 16.45
N ALA A 331 -12.56 19.45 15.22
CA ALA A 331 -13.14 20.39 14.29
C ALA A 331 -14.29 19.74 13.53
N THR A 332 -15.33 20.52 13.22
CA THR A 332 -16.42 20.09 12.34
C THR A 332 -16.54 21.08 11.20
N TYR A 333 -16.82 20.59 9.99
CA TYR A 333 -17.07 21.46 8.85
C TYR A 333 -18.21 20.96 7.96
N ARG A 334 -18.93 21.91 7.37
CA ARG A 334 -20.01 21.67 6.39
C ARG A 334 -19.95 22.70 5.28
N LEU A 335 -20.47 22.33 4.11
CA LEU A 335 -20.61 23.26 2.98
C LEU A 335 -21.85 24.15 3.21
N THR A 336 -21.67 25.46 3.10
CA THR A 336 -22.79 26.41 3.11
C THR A 336 -23.42 26.50 1.72
N GLY A 337 -24.65 27.03 1.63
CA GLY A 337 -25.39 27.11 0.37
C GLY A 337 -24.72 27.98 -0.72
N ASP A 338 -23.75 28.80 -0.35
CA ASP A 338 -22.90 29.60 -1.26
C ASP A 338 -21.55 28.95 -1.58
N GLY A 339 -21.33 27.69 -1.18
CA GLY A 339 -20.15 26.89 -1.50
C GLY A 339 -18.93 27.12 -0.61
N ARG A 340 -19.05 27.89 0.48
CA ARG A 340 -17.97 28.08 1.46
C ARG A 340 -18.03 27.03 2.57
N LEU A 341 -16.98 26.94 3.38
CA LEU A 341 -16.99 26.09 4.56
C LEU A 341 -17.39 26.87 5.80
N ALA A 342 -18.40 26.36 6.51
CA ALA A 342 -18.67 26.74 7.89
C ALA A 342 -17.95 25.75 8.80
N VAL A 343 -17.09 26.27 9.67
CA VAL A 343 -16.20 25.49 10.52
C VAL A 343 -16.46 25.79 11.98
N ARG A 344 -16.32 24.76 12.82
CA ARG A 344 -16.24 24.87 14.27
C ARG A 344 -15.05 24.08 14.76
N GLU A 345 -14.50 24.47 15.90
CA GLU A 345 -13.40 23.78 16.54
C GLU A 345 -13.50 23.90 18.06
N SER A 346 -12.87 22.96 18.77
CA SER A 346 -12.88 22.91 20.23
C SER A 346 -12.28 24.14 20.89
N GLU A 347 -11.30 24.77 20.23
CA GLU A 347 -10.62 25.98 20.70
C GLU A 347 -10.32 26.88 19.49
N PRO A 348 -10.54 28.21 19.56
CA PRO A 348 -10.18 29.12 18.48
C PRO A 348 -8.68 29.05 18.15
N GLY A 349 -8.34 28.85 16.88
CA GLY A 349 -6.95 28.68 16.46
C GLY A 349 -6.41 27.26 16.65
N GLY A 350 -7.30 26.30 16.94
CA GLY A 350 -6.98 24.93 17.28
C GLY A 350 -6.75 24.04 16.06
N LEU A 351 -7.54 22.96 15.97
CA LEU A 351 -7.31 21.90 14.98
C LEU A 351 -7.49 22.41 13.54
N TRP A 352 -8.51 23.22 13.27
CA TRP A 352 -8.78 23.66 11.90
C TRP A 352 -7.73 24.65 11.39
N THR A 353 -7.25 25.54 12.25
CA THR A 353 -6.14 26.44 11.86
C THR A 353 -4.88 25.67 11.47
N ARG A 354 -4.61 24.52 12.10
CA ARG A 354 -3.50 23.64 11.68
C ARG A 354 -3.78 22.96 10.32
N VAL A 355 -5.04 22.62 10.01
CA VAL A 355 -5.46 22.14 8.68
C VAL A 355 -5.20 23.21 7.63
N GLU A 356 -5.69 24.44 7.86
CA GLU A 356 -5.46 25.59 6.97
C GLU A 356 -3.97 25.87 6.77
N GLN A 357 -3.17 25.79 7.84
CA GLN A 357 -1.73 26.00 7.73
C GLN A 357 -1.05 24.95 6.85
N THR A 358 -1.49 23.69 6.92
CA THR A 358 -0.96 22.63 6.05
C THR A 358 -1.20 22.94 4.58
N PHE A 359 -2.37 23.49 4.27
CA PHE A 359 -2.71 23.92 2.92
C PHE A 359 -1.87 25.13 2.50
N ARG A 360 -1.78 26.17 3.32
CA ARG A 360 -0.98 27.37 3.03
C ARG A 360 0.50 27.02 2.81
N ASP A 361 1.04 26.10 3.61
CA ASP A 361 2.42 25.62 3.46
C ASP A 361 2.61 24.98 2.08
N TRP A 362 1.73 24.08 1.65
CA TRP A 362 1.78 23.46 0.33
C TRP A 362 1.53 24.44 -0.82
N GLU A 363 0.59 25.37 -0.65
CA GLU A 363 0.28 26.43 -1.61
C GLU A 363 1.46 27.38 -1.82
N SER A 364 2.17 27.74 -0.75
CA SER A 364 3.37 28.58 -0.82
C SER A 364 4.51 27.95 -1.64
N LEU A 365 4.49 26.61 -1.81
CA LEU A 365 5.42 25.88 -2.68
C LEU A 365 4.93 25.79 -4.14
N GLY A 366 3.79 26.39 -4.48
CA GLY A 366 3.18 26.29 -5.80
C GLY A 366 2.40 25.01 -6.02
N ARG A 367 1.89 24.37 -4.96
CA ARG A 367 1.10 23.13 -4.99
C ARG A 367 1.77 22.00 -5.79
N PRO A 368 3.03 21.66 -5.50
CA PRO A 368 3.76 20.65 -6.25
C PRO A 368 3.13 19.27 -6.05
N GLY A 369 3.19 18.42 -7.08
CA GLY A 369 2.89 17.00 -6.96
C GLY A 369 3.90 16.28 -6.06
N ILE A 370 3.51 15.10 -5.55
CA ILE A 370 4.30 14.34 -4.57
C ILE A 370 5.70 13.98 -5.09
N GLU A 371 5.88 13.82 -6.41
CA GLU A 371 7.16 13.50 -7.05
C GLU A 371 8.23 14.59 -6.93
N LYS A 372 7.82 15.82 -6.57
CA LYS A 372 8.75 16.93 -6.30
C LYS A 372 9.38 16.84 -4.92
N PHE A 373 8.83 16.03 -4.02
CA PHE A 373 9.32 15.88 -2.67
C PHE A 373 10.43 14.83 -2.61
N GLU A 374 11.44 15.10 -1.78
CA GLU A 374 12.55 14.20 -1.49
C GLU A 374 12.45 13.79 -0.02
N LEU A 375 12.41 12.48 0.24
CA LEU A 375 12.43 11.88 1.57
C LEU A 375 13.87 11.64 2.00
N THR A 376 14.15 11.96 3.25
CA THR A 376 15.37 11.60 3.99
C THR A 376 14.98 10.80 5.23
N VAL A 377 15.63 9.65 5.41
CA VAL A 377 15.51 8.77 6.57
C VAL A 377 16.86 8.70 7.27
N THR A 378 16.87 8.91 8.57
CA THR A 378 18.01 8.77 9.47
C THR A 378 17.60 7.87 10.65
N PRO A 379 18.53 7.47 11.55
CA PRO A 379 18.15 6.75 12.77
C PRO A 379 17.12 7.48 13.63
N ASP A 380 17.17 8.82 13.61
CA ASP A 380 16.40 9.67 14.51
C ASP A 380 15.15 10.28 13.86
N GLU A 381 15.18 10.53 12.55
CA GLU A 381 14.08 11.24 11.88
C GLU A 381 13.80 10.76 10.47
N GLN A 382 12.54 10.94 10.07
CA GLN A 382 12.10 10.78 8.70
C GLN A 382 11.36 12.02 8.28
N SER A 383 11.85 12.67 7.23
CA SER A 383 11.27 13.90 6.77
C SER A 383 11.41 14.08 5.28
N PHE A 384 10.45 14.78 4.69
CA PHE A 384 10.45 15.05 3.27
C PHE A 384 10.14 16.51 3.00
N ARG A 385 10.69 17.02 1.90
CA ARG A 385 10.60 18.42 1.50
C ARG A 385 10.75 18.58 0.00
N VAL A 386 10.32 19.71 -0.53
CA VAL A 386 10.74 20.14 -1.87
C VAL A 386 12.19 20.64 -1.79
N PRO A 387 13.13 20.18 -2.63
CA PRO A 387 14.50 20.68 -2.62
C PRO A 387 14.57 22.20 -2.73
N GLY A 388 15.39 22.84 -1.89
CA GLY A 388 15.50 24.31 -1.81
C GLY A 388 14.41 25.00 -1.00
N SER A 389 13.35 24.30 -0.58
CA SER A 389 12.35 24.86 0.33
C SER A 389 12.77 24.76 1.80
N GLY A 390 12.31 25.73 2.61
CA GLY A 390 12.45 25.70 4.08
C GLY A 390 11.38 24.89 4.81
N ILE A 391 10.34 24.44 4.09
CA ILE A 391 9.22 23.70 4.67
C ILE A 391 9.53 22.21 4.64
N ARG A 392 9.34 21.56 5.78
CA ARG A 392 9.62 20.14 5.99
C ARG A 392 8.41 19.47 6.61
N TRP A 393 8.03 18.32 6.07
CA TRP A 393 7.06 17.42 6.66
C TRP A 393 7.79 16.26 7.32
N HIS A 394 7.30 15.82 8.47
CA HIS A 394 7.82 14.67 9.19
C HIS A 394 6.86 13.50 9.04
N LEU A 395 7.41 12.30 8.86
CA LEU A 395 6.61 11.07 8.96
C LEU A 395 6.43 10.72 10.45
N PRO A 396 5.34 10.00 10.82
CA PRO A 396 5.19 9.47 12.17
C PRO A 396 6.37 8.56 12.55
N ARG A 397 6.66 8.50 13.85
CA ARG A 397 7.61 7.52 14.41
C ARG A 397 6.91 6.23 14.78
#